data_AF-A0A9N9F7X1-F1
#
_entry.id   AF-A0A9N9F7X1-F1
#
_cell.length_a   1.000
_cell.length_b   1.000
_cell.length_c   1.000
_cell.angle_alpha   90.00
_cell.angle_beta   90.00
_cell.angle_gamma   90.00
#
_symmetry.space_group_name_H-M   'P 1'
#
loop_
_entity.id
_entity.type
_entity.pdbx_description
1 polymer ?
#
loop_
_entity_poly.entity_id
_entity_poly.type
_entity_poly.pdbx_seq_one_letter_code
_entity_poly.pdbx_strand_id
1 'polypeptide(L)'
;MDESDNKNESKKNYAQLQLENYINRLNEDFESIKNYHKPDSLDPKEWASYLKVTKKQIEITRIQAEWPYIGTLFEYTFLLIQESKNKIFTTEALRKKWVKDELMKSTSNDLSESHRNRYKQVYDHLYNLIKTFEKNGISMNEWFPLLEKTGITFRFLHDSNGKKKEIDFKETYEIFIKLIINKCKKN
;
A
#
# COMPACT_ATOMS: atom_id res chain seq x y z
N MET A 1 2.92 28.54 18.72
CA MET A 1 2.91 27.48 17.69
C MET A 1 2.78 26.17 18.44
N ASP A 2 1.68 25.46 18.26
CA ASP A 2 1.34 24.24 19.00
C ASP A 2 2.26 23.07 18.60
N GLU A 3 2.71 22.29 19.57
CA GLU A 3 3.56 21.09 19.35
C GLU A 3 2.89 20.01 18.50
N SER A 4 1.55 20.01 18.40
CA SER A 4 0.79 19.09 17.55
C SER A 4 1.00 19.34 16.06
N ASP A 5 1.08 20.61 15.67
CA ASP A 5 1.20 21.00 14.27
C ASP A 5 2.59 20.64 13.75
N ASN A 6 3.61 20.85 14.59
CA ASN A 6 5.00 20.52 14.27
C ASN A 6 5.22 19.00 14.10
N LYS A 7 4.55 18.16 14.90
CA LYS A 7 4.59 16.69 14.77
C LYS A 7 3.89 16.19 13.51
N ASN A 8 2.82 16.85 13.08
CA ASN A 8 2.08 16.47 11.87
C ASN A 8 2.84 16.87 10.59
N GLU A 9 3.50 18.03 10.59
CA GLU A 9 4.38 18.49 9.51
C GLU A 9 5.53 17.49 9.26
N SER A 10 6.18 17.03 10.33
CA SER A 10 7.27 16.04 10.26
C SER A 10 6.82 14.71 9.63
N LYS A 11 5.60 14.26 9.92
CA LYS A 11 5.05 13.00 9.36
C LYS A 11 4.71 13.12 7.87
N LYS A 12 4.24 14.29 7.41
CA LYS A 12 4.00 14.54 5.98
C LYS A 12 5.31 14.52 5.19
N ASN A 13 6.36 15.15 5.72
CA ASN A 13 7.68 15.15 5.10
C ASN A 13 8.29 13.74 5.03
N TYR A 14 8.11 12.94 6.08
CA TYR A 14 8.50 11.53 6.06
C TYR A 14 7.79 10.75 4.95
N ALA A 15 6.51 11.01 4.72
CA ALA A 15 5.76 10.32 3.68
C ALA A 15 6.26 10.62 2.26
N GLN A 16 6.59 11.88 2.00
CA GLN A 16 7.18 12.32 0.73
C GLN A 16 8.54 11.64 0.49
N LEU A 17 9.39 11.57 1.52
CA LEU A 17 10.69 10.91 1.44
C LEU A 17 10.56 9.41 1.09
N GLN A 18 9.55 8.72 1.62
CA GLN A 18 9.32 7.30 1.32
C GLN A 18 8.85 7.08 -0.12
N LEU A 19 8.07 8.02 -0.68
CA LEU A 19 7.69 8.00 -2.11
C LEU A 19 8.92 8.17 -3.01
N GLU A 20 9.78 9.13 -2.70
CA GLU A 20 11.02 9.38 -3.45
C GLU A 20 11.96 8.16 -3.39
N ASN A 21 12.11 7.56 -2.20
CA ASN A 21 12.88 6.32 -2.03
C ASN A 21 12.32 5.16 -2.87
N TYR A 22 11.00 5.01 -2.96
CA TYR A 22 10.39 3.98 -3.79
C TYR A 22 10.71 4.17 -5.28
N ILE A 23 10.58 5.39 -5.79
CA ILE A 23 10.91 5.71 -7.19
C ILE A 23 12.39 5.43 -7.47
N ASN A 24 13.29 5.84 -6.57
CA ASN A 24 14.72 5.60 -6.72
C ASN A 24 15.04 4.10 -6.72
N ARG A 25 14.49 3.31 -5.78
CA ARG A 25 14.70 1.86 -5.73
C ARG A 25 14.14 1.10 -6.94
N LEU A 26 13.07 1.58 -7.57
CA LEU A 26 12.59 1.00 -8.83
C LEU A 26 13.54 1.26 -10.01
N ASN A 27 14.31 2.35 -9.94
CA ASN A 27 15.25 2.76 -10.97
C ASN A 27 16.68 2.24 -10.72
N GLU A 28 16.96 1.64 -9.54
CA GLU A 28 18.24 1.03 -9.22
C GLU A 28 18.41 -0.29 -9.99
N ASP A 29 19.57 -0.44 -10.65
CA ASP A 29 19.95 -1.69 -11.31
C ASP A 29 20.22 -2.77 -10.25
N PHE A 30 19.45 -3.86 -10.27
CA PHE A 30 19.57 -4.93 -9.27
C PHE A 30 20.75 -5.85 -9.55
N GLU A 31 21.95 -5.42 -9.16
CA GLU A 31 23.16 -6.26 -9.20
C GLU A 31 23.00 -7.58 -8.42
N SER A 32 22.12 -7.65 -7.41
CA SER A 32 21.88 -8.86 -6.62
C SER A 32 21.28 -10.03 -7.42
N ILE A 33 20.68 -9.78 -8.60
CA ILE A 33 20.21 -10.84 -9.51
C ILE A 33 21.40 -11.44 -10.28
N LYS A 34 22.51 -10.70 -10.45
CA LYS A 34 23.72 -11.19 -11.15
C LYS A 34 24.40 -12.37 -10.44
N ASN A 35 24.14 -12.57 -9.14
CA ASN A 35 24.76 -13.63 -8.34
C ASN A 35 24.08 -15.00 -8.45
N TYR A 36 22.96 -15.11 -9.18
CA TYR A 36 22.35 -16.40 -9.48
C TYR A 36 22.75 -16.83 -10.89
N HIS A 37 23.44 -17.96 -10.99
CA HIS A 37 23.84 -18.49 -12.29
C HIS A 37 22.63 -19.02 -13.04
N LYS A 38 22.34 -18.40 -14.18
CA LYS A 38 21.48 -18.95 -15.22
C LYS A 38 21.99 -20.36 -15.56
N PRO A 39 21.13 -21.40 -15.59
CA PRO A 39 21.56 -22.75 -15.97
C PRO A 39 22.16 -22.76 -17.38
N ASP A 40 23.27 -23.50 -17.54
CA ASP A 40 23.91 -23.73 -18.85
C ASP A 40 23.34 -24.95 -19.58
N SER A 41 22.51 -25.76 -18.91
CA SER A 41 21.88 -26.95 -19.47
C SER A 41 20.43 -26.71 -19.92
N LEU A 42 19.88 -27.66 -20.69
CA LEU A 42 18.46 -27.72 -21.02
C LEU A 42 17.64 -28.52 -20.00
N ASP A 43 18.22 -28.91 -18.85
CA ASP A 43 17.49 -29.66 -17.81
C ASP A 43 16.35 -28.81 -17.22
N PRO A 44 15.09 -29.24 -17.39
CA PRO A 44 13.94 -28.50 -16.85
C PRO A 44 13.98 -28.31 -15.33
N LYS A 45 14.66 -29.19 -14.58
CA LYS A 45 14.76 -29.07 -13.12
C LYS A 45 15.65 -27.92 -12.69
N GLU A 46 16.76 -27.70 -13.38
CA GLU A 46 17.67 -26.58 -13.12
C GLU A 46 17.00 -25.25 -13.44
N TRP A 47 16.29 -25.18 -14.56
CA TRP A 47 15.48 -24.02 -14.93
C TRP A 47 14.35 -23.74 -13.95
N ALA A 48 13.63 -24.77 -13.51
CA ALA A 48 12.58 -24.61 -12.51
C ALA A 48 13.13 -24.07 -11.18
N SER A 49 14.30 -24.53 -10.75
CA SER A 49 14.99 -24.04 -9.55
C SER A 49 15.42 -22.57 -9.71
N TYR A 50 16.08 -22.24 -10.82
CA TYR A 50 16.54 -20.88 -11.12
C TYR A 50 15.37 -19.88 -11.21
N LEU A 51 14.30 -20.24 -11.90
CA LEU A 51 13.10 -19.40 -12.03
C LEU A 51 12.41 -19.19 -10.69
N LYS A 52 12.34 -20.23 -9.84
CA LYS A 52 11.76 -20.12 -8.50
C LYS A 52 12.54 -19.13 -7.63
N VAL A 53 13.86 -19.19 -7.66
CA VAL A 53 14.74 -18.30 -6.87
C VAL A 53 14.69 -16.88 -7.41
N THR A 54 14.81 -16.71 -8.73
CA THR A 54 14.71 -15.40 -9.40
C THR A 54 13.37 -14.73 -9.11
N LYS A 55 12.26 -15.47 -9.23
CA LYS A 55 10.92 -14.98 -8.91
C LYS A 55 10.82 -14.53 -7.45
N LYS A 56 11.29 -15.36 -6.51
CA LYS A 56 11.27 -15.03 -5.08
C LYS A 56 12.08 -13.76 -4.79
N GLN A 57 13.23 -13.58 -5.43
CA GLN A 57 14.06 -12.39 -5.22
C GLN A 57 13.39 -11.13 -5.78
N ILE A 58 12.82 -11.20 -6.98
CA ILE A 58 12.01 -10.11 -7.56
C ILE A 58 10.86 -9.75 -6.64
N GLU A 59 10.15 -10.74 -6.10
CA GLU A 59 9.05 -10.52 -5.16
C GLU A 59 9.52 -9.88 -3.85
N ILE A 60 10.61 -10.35 -3.24
CA ILE A 60 11.17 -9.76 -2.01
C ILE A 60 11.59 -8.31 -2.25
N THR A 61 12.34 -8.06 -3.30
CA THR A 61 12.81 -6.72 -3.66
C THR A 61 11.63 -5.79 -3.94
N ARG A 62 10.64 -6.25 -4.71
CA ARG A 62 9.43 -5.47 -4.97
C ARG A 62 8.68 -5.16 -3.68
N ILE A 63 8.49 -6.15 -2.81
CA ILE A 63 7.83 -5.95 -1.51
C ILE A 63 8.64 -4.97 -0.65
N GLN A 64 9.96 -5.10 -0.56
CA GLN A 64 10.82 -4.22 0.23
C GLN A 64 10.91 -2.78 -0.31
N ALA A 65 10.76 -2.59 -1.61
CA ALA A 65 10.70 -1.27 -2.22
C ALA A 65 9.29 -0.65 -2.10
N GLU A 66 8.25 -1.44 -2.38
CA GLU A 66 6.87 -0.97 -2.47
C GLU A 66 6.19 -0.83 -1.11
N TRP A 67 6.52 -1.69 -0.14
CA TRP A 67 5.91 -1.68 1.18
C TRP A 67 6.17 -0.39 1.96
N PRO A 68 7.39 0.18 2.05
CA PRO A 68 7.60 1.46 2.74
C PRO A 68 6.66 2.56 2.25
N TYR A 69 6.44 2.62 0.93
CA TYR A 69 5.50 3.56 0.34
C TYR A 69 4.04 3.24 0.69
N ILE A 70 3.61 1.98 0.52
CA ILE A 70 2.23 1.56 0.83
C ILE A 70 1.91 1.70 2.32
N GLY A 71 2.82 1.26 3.18
CA GLY A 71 2.73 1.39 4.62
C GLY A 71 2.59 2.85 5.04
N THR A 72 3.41 3.73 4.45
CA THR A 72 3.29 5.19 4.67
C THR A 72 1.92 5.72 4.25
N LEU A 73 1.38 5.30 3.09
CA LEU A 73 0.05 5.73 2.67
C LEU A 73 -1.04 5.29 3.67
N PHE A 74 -0.94 4.07 4.21
CA PHE A 74 -1.84 3.59 5.27
C PHE A 74 -1.72 4.44 6.55
N GLU A 75 -0.50 4.68 7.03
CA GLU A 75 -0.25 5.50 8.22
C GLU A 75 -0.76 6.93 8.05
N TYR A 76 -0.46 7.56 6.90
CA TYR A 76 -0.90 8.92 6.64
C TYR A 76 -2.43 9.00 6.50
N THR A 77 -3.05 8.04 5.81
CA THR A 77 -4.51 7.95 5.73
C THR A 77 -5.13 7.78 7.12
N PHE A 78 -4.54 6.93 7.97
CA PHE A 78 -5.01 6.71 9.34
C PHE A 78 -4.93 8.00 10.16
N LEU A 79 -3.82 8.74 10.08
CA LEU A 79 -3.66 10.02 10.78
C LEU A 79 -4.70 11.06 10.34
N LEU A 80 -4.94 11.18 9.04
CA LEU A 80 -5.98 12.07 8.51
C LEU A 80 -7.38 11.64 9.01
N ILE A 81 -7.67 10.35 9.08
CA ILE A 81 -8.93 9.84 9.67
C ILE A 81 -9.05 10.23 11.16
N GLN A 82 -7.97 10.16 11.94
CA GLN A 82 -7.99 10.59 13.34
C GLN A 82 -8.19 12.10 13.46
N GLU A 83 -7.47 12.89 12.67
CA GLU A 83 -7.62 14.36 12.63
C GLU A 83 -9.05 14.76 12.25
N SER A 84 -9.66 14.02 11.31
CA SER A 84 -11.03 14.27 10.88
C SER A 84 -12.07 14.03 11.99
N LYS A 85 -11.73 13.37 13.11
CA LYS A 85 -12.63 13.21 14.26
C LYS A 85 -12.82 14.53 15.02
N ASN A 86 -11.86 15.45 14.92
CA ASN A 86 -11.91 16.77 15.55
C ASN A 86 -12.54 17.84 14.65
N LYS A 87 -13.02 17.45 13.46
CA LYS A 87 -13.67 18.34 12.49
C LYS A 87 -15.14 17.98 12.36
N ILE A 88 -15.97 19.00 12.14
CA ILE A 88 -17.42 18.83 11.95
C ILE A 88 -17.67 18.49 10.47
N PHE A 89 -18.16 17.28 10.21
CA PHE A 89 -18.63 16.84 8.90
C PHE A 89 -20.09 16.41 9.01
N THR A 90 -20.94 16.86 8.09
CA THR A 90 -22.36 16.50 8.08
C THR A 90 -22.62 15.07 7.60
N THR A 91 -21.67 14.47 6.87
CA THR A 91 -21.76 13.08 6.39
C THR A 91 -20.40 12.38 6.36
N GLU A 92 -20.41 11.05 6.43
CA GLU A 92 -19.23 10.22 6.24
C GLU A 92 -18.64 10.38 4.82
N ALA A 93 -19.48 10.63 3.82
CA ALA A 93 -19.04 10.87 2.44
C ALA A 93 -18.19 12.15 2.34
N LEU A 94 -18.57 13.22 3.04
CA LEU A 94 -17.79 14.46 3.09
C LEU A 94 -16.48 14.29 3.85
N ARG A 95 -16.50 13.54 4.96
CA ARG A 95 -15.28 13.17 5.70
C ARG A 95 -14.30 12.41 4.80
N LYS A 96 -14.80 11.38 4.10
CA LYS A 96 -14.00 10.60 3.15
C LYS A 96 -13.42 11.46 2.03
N LYS A 97 -14.25 12.35 1.46
CA LYS A 97 -13.80 13.31 0.44
C LYS A 97 -12.66 14.18 0.96
N TRP A 98 -12.81 14.75 2.16
CA TRP A 98 -11.78 15.58 2.76
C TRP A 98 -10.45 14.84 2.95
N VAL A 99 -10.47 13.62 3.50
CA VAL A 99 -9.25 12.82 3.66
C VAL A 99 -8.56 12.57 2.32
N LYS A 100 -9.32 12.25 1.26
CA LYS A 100 -8.76 12.05 -0.08
C LYS A 100 -8.17 13.33 -0.66
N ASP A 101 -8.83 14.46 -0.46
CA ASP A 101 -8.36 15.75 -0.94
C ASP A 101 -7.03 16.11 -0.26
N GLU A 102 -6.87 15.85 1.05
CA GLU A 102 -5.60 16.01 1.74
C GLU A 102 -4.50 15.06 1.24
N LEU A 103 -4.83 13.78 0.99
CA LEU A 103 -3.89 12.81 0.41
C LEU A 103 -3.46 13.21 -1.02
N MET A 104 -4.35 13.82 -1.79
CA MET A 104 -4.02 14.29 -3.15
C MET A 104 -3.09 15.50 -3.15
N LYS A 105 -3.08 16.33 -2.10
CA LYS A 105 -2.13 17.46 -1.98
C LYS A 105 -0.68 17.00 -1.84
N SER A 106 -0.46 15.82 -1.26
CA SER A 106 0.87 15.20 -1.18
C SER A 106 1.27 14.43 -2.43
N THR A 107 0.39 14.33 -3.42
CA THR A 107 0.70 13.69 -4.70
C THR A 107 1.33 14.70 -5.65
N SER A 108 2.42 14.35 -6.32
CA SER A 108 3.09 15.25 -7.28
C SER A 108 2.12 15.83 -8.33
N ASN A 109 2.24 17.14 -8.57
CA ASN A 109 1.48 17.86 -9.58
C ASN A 109 1.87 17.47 -11.02
N ASP A 110 3.05 16.89 -11.21
CA ASP A 110 3.59 16.52 -12.52
C ASP A 110 3.05 15.18 -13.04
N LEU A 111 2.24 14.48 -12.24
CA LEU A 111 1.62 13.23 -12.67
C LEU A 111 0.60 13.44 -13.78
N SER A 112 0.53 12.51 -14.73
CA SER A 112 -0.54 12.51 -15.74
C SER A 112 -1.92 12.26 -15.11
N GLU A 113 -2.99 12.65 -15.80
CA GLU A 113 -4.36 12.48 -15.29
C GLU A 113 -4.71 11.00 -15.05
N SER A 114 -4.19 10.09 -15.88
CA SER A 114 -4.33 8.66 -15.65
C SER A 114 -3.75 8.25 -14.30
N HIS A 115 -2.53 8.70 -13.97
CA HIS A 115 -1.90 8.42 -12.69
C HIS A 115 -2.68 9.02 -11.53
N ARG A 116 -3.05 10.31 -11.60
CA ARG A 116 -3.88 10.94 -10.56
C ARG A 116 -5.17 10.16 -10.28
N ASN A 117 -5.81 9.62 -11.31
CA ASN A 117 -6.99 8.79 -11.15
C ASN A 117 -6.70 7.45 -10.45
N ARG A 118 -5.53 6.84 -10.69
CA ARG A 118 -5.10 5.65 -9.93
C ARG A 118 -4.96 5.95 -8.44
N TYR A 119 -4.32 7.07 -8.11
CA TYR A 119 -4.14 7.52 -6.73
C TYR A 119 -5.49 7.76 -6.03
N LYS A 120 -6.44 8.44 -6.68
CA LYS A 120 -7.78 8.65 -6.13
C LYS A 120 -8.48 7.33 -5.77
N GLN A 121 -8.30 6.28 -6.59
CA GLN A 121 -8.86 4.95 -6.34
C GLN A 121 -8.16 4.25 -5.17
N VAL A 122 -6.83 4.31 -5.11
CA VAL A 122 -6.06 3.77 -3.99
C VAL A 122 -6.48 4.44 -2.68
N TYR A 123 -6.61 5.76 -2.65
CA TYR A 123 -7.02 6.51 -1.46
C TYR A 123 -8.45 6.17 -1.02
N ASP A 124 -9.38 5.98 -1.96
CA ASP A 124 -10.70 5.46 -1.66
C ASP A 124 -10.65 4.11 -0.94
N HIS A 125 -9.73 3.26 -1.38
CA HIS A 125 -9.59 1.90 -0.90
C HIS A 125 -8.92 1.84 0.48
N LEU A 126 -7.84 2.60 0.68
CA LEU A 126 -7.16 2.76 1.97
C LEU A 126 -8.14 3.24 3.04
N TYR A 127 -8.92 4.29 2.74
CA TYR A 127 -9.93 4.81 3.68
C TYR A 127 -10.93 3.71 4.06
N ASN A 128 -11.52 3.05 3.06
CA ASN A 128 -12.52 2.01 3.31
C ASN A 128 -11.95 0.83 4.11
N LEU A 129 -10.70 0.45 3.85
CA LEU A 129 -10.03 -0.63 4.56
C LEU A 129 -9.81 -0.29 6.03
N ILE A 130 -9.27 0.89 6.32
CA ILE A 130 -9.07 1.36 7.70
C ILE A 130 -10.41 1.42 8.44
N LYS A 131 -11.45 1.98 7.82
CA LYS A 131 -12.81 2.01 8.40
C LYS A 131 -13.38 0.60 8.63
N THR A 132 -13.00 -0.38 7.83
CA THR A 132 -13.45 -1.78 7.99
C THR A 132 -12.81 -2.41 9.23
N PHE A 133 -11.52 -2.19 9.46
CA PHE A 133 -10.84 -2.65 10.68
C PHE A 133 -11.37 -1.93 11.93
N GLU A 134 -11.56 -0.59 11.89
CA GLU A 134 -12.17 0.16 12.99
C GLU A 134 -13.57 -0.36 13.34
N LYS A 135 -14.42 -0.64 12.35
CA LYS A 135 -15.76 -1.23 12.56
C LYS A 135 -15.73 -2.63 13.18
N ASN A 136 -14.62 -3.35 13.00
CA ASN A 136 -14.42 -4.67 13.60
C ASN A 136 -13.72 -4.61 14.96
N GLY A 137 -13.44 -3.42 15.48
CA GLY A 137 -12.75 -3.23 16.76
C GLY A 137 -11.27 -3.61 16.73
N ILE A 138 -10.66 -3.67 15.54
CA ILE A 138 -9.26 -4.10 15.38
C ILE A 138 -8.39 -2.84 15.26
N SER A 139 -7.42 -2.69 16.15
CA SER A 139 -6.50 -1.55 16.15
C SER A 139 -5.47 -1.66 15.02
N MET A 140 -4.91 -0.52 14.61
CA MET A 140 -3.86 -0.49 13.58
C MET A 140 -2.64 -1.33 13.96
N ASN A 141 -2.28 -1.36 15.24
CA ASN A 141 -1.17 -2.17 15.74
C ASN A 141 -1.37 -3.68 15.54
N GLU A 142 -2.62 -4.14 15.38
CA GLU A 142 -2.93 -5.55 15.15
C GLU A 142 -2.93 -5.91 13.66
N TRP A 143 -3.62 -5.13 12.82
CA TRP A 143 -3.78 -5.49 11.40
C TRP A 143 -2.63 -5.02 10.52
N PHE A 144 -1.96 -3.92 10.85
CA PHE A 144 -0.92 -3.33 10.00
C PHE A 144 0.30 -4.26 9.82
N PRO A 145 0.85 -4.89 10.88
CA PRO A 145 1.94 -5.87 10.72
C PRO A 145 1.53 -7.13 9.95
N LEU A 146 0.22 -7.46 9.94
CA LEU A 146 -0.28 -8.58 9.15
C LEU A 146 -0.34 -8.22 7.67
N LEU A 147 -0.76 -7.00 7.30
CA LEU A 147 -0.71 -6.54 5.91
C LEU A 147 0.73 -6.47 5.38
N GLU A 148 1.70 -6.04 6.18
CA GLU A 148 3.12 -6.02 5.78
C GLU A 148 3.58 -7.39 5.28
N LYS A 149 3.26 -8.44 6.07
CA LYS A 149 3.65 -9.83 5.77
C LYS A 149 2.99 -10.39 4.51
N THR A 150 1.97 -9.73 3.98
CA THR A 150 1.18 -10.24 2.87
C THR A 150 1.63 -9.71 1.51
N GLY A 151 2.52 -8.73 1.50
CA GLY A 151 3.06 -8.18 0.25
C GLY A 151 2.02 -7.41 -0.57
N ILE A 152 1.09 -6.71 0.08
CA ILE A 152 0.18 -5.78 -0.60
C ILE A 152 0.99 -4.75 -1.38
N THR A 153 0.54 -4.50 -2.61
CA THR A 153 1.17 -3.60 -3.57
C THR A 153 0.23 -2.44 -3.92
N PHE A 154 0.77 -1.32 -4.38
CA PHE A 154 -0.01 -0.20 -4.92
C PHE A 154 -0.90 -0.67 -6.07
N ARG A 155 -0.36 -1.54 -6.92
CA ARG A 155 -1.12 -2.17 -8.00
C ARG A 155 -2.29 -2.98 -7.46
N PHE A 156 -2.10 -3.77 -6.42
CA PHE A 156 -3.18 -4.53 -5.80
C PHE A 156 -4.29 -3.61 -5.24
N LEU A 157 -3.94 -2.49 -4.60
CA LEU A 157 -4.91 -1.51 -4.09
C LEU A 157 -5.64 -0.74 -5.21
N HIS A 158 -4.98 -0.54 -6.36
CA HIS A 158 -5.57 0.11 -7.54
C HIS A 158 -6.47 -0.84 -8.34
N ASP A 159 -5.95 -2.02 -8.67
CA ASP A 159 -6.60 -2.99 -9.56
C ASP A 159 -7.81 -3.67 -8.87
N SER A 160 -7.89 -3.68 -7.53
CA SER A 160 -9.03 -4.19 -6.75
C SER A 160 -10.33 -3.38 -6.94
N ASN A 161 -10.28 -2.23 -7.62
CA ASN A 161 -11.43 -1.37 -7.91
C ASN A 161 -11.71 -1.23 -9.43
N GLY A 162 -11.00 -1.98 -10.27
CA GLY A 162 -11.16 -1.94 -11.73
C GLY A 162 -12.43 -2.64 -12.19
N LYS A 163 -13.32 -1.92 -12.90
CA LYS A 163 -14.53 -2.49 -13.54
C LYS A 163 -14.24 -3.48 -14.69
N LYS A 164 -12.98 -3.72 -15.06
CA LYS A 164 -12.61 -4.58 -16.19
C LYS A 164 -11.35 -5.40 -15.89
N LYS A 165 -11.51 -6.72 -15.74
CA LYS A 165 -10.87 -7.81 -16.52
C LYS A 165 -10.87 -9.13 -15.72
N GLU A 166 -11.62 -10.12 -16.21
CA GLU A 166 -11.47 -11.61 -16.11
C GLU A 166 -11.09 -12.32 -14.80
N ILE A 167 -10.63 -11.63 -13.76
CA ILE A 167 -10.32 -12.16 -12.43
C ILE A 167 -10.91 -11.16 -11.43
N ASP A 168 -11.85 -11.60 -10.60
CA ASP A 168 -12.48 -10.74 -9.59
C ASP A 168 -11.50 -10.48 -8.43
N PHE A 169 -10.58 -9.53 -8.64
CA PHE A 169 -9.62 -9.09 -7.63
C PHE A 169 -10.32 -8.56 -6.37
N LYS A 170 -11.57 -8.12 -6.48
CA LYS A 170 -12.39 -7.68 -5.33
C LYS A 170 -12.74 -8.86 -4.42
N GLU A 171 -13.15 -10.00 -4.96
CA GLU A 171 -13.45 -11.19 -4.16
C GLU A 171 -12.20 -11.71 -3.45
N THR A 172 -11.07 -11.79 -4.17
CA THR A 172 -9.78 -12.17 -3.59
C THR A 172 -9.37 -11.21 -2.48
N TYR A 173 -9.55 -9.91 -2.69
CA TYR A 173 -9.31 -8.88 -1.70
C TYR A 173 -10.21 -9.03 -0.47
N GLU A 174 -11.51 -9.22 -0.65
CA GLU A 174 -12.46 -9.37 0.46
C GLU A 174 -12.18 -10.63 1.30
N ILE A 175 -11.85 -11.76 0.64
CA ILE A 175 -11.43 -12.99 1.33
C ILE A 175 -10.15 -12.71 2.12
N PHE A 176 -9.18 -12.07 1.49
CA PHE A 176 -7.91 -11.73 2.10
C PHE A 176 -8.07 -10.84 3.36
N ILE A 177 -8.90 -9.79 3.28
CA ILE A 177 -9.20 -8.93 4.44
C ILE A 177 -9.96 -9.70 5.53
N LYS A 178 -10.91 -10.56 5.18
CA LYS A 178 -11.60 -11.43 6.15
C LYS A 178 -10.61 -12.35 6.88
N LEU A 179 -9.60 -12.89 6.18
CA LEU A 179 -8.56 -13.72 6.80
C LEU A 179 -7.73 -12.92 7.82
N ILE A 180 -7.36 -11.68 7.51
CA ILE A 180 -6.67 -10.81 8.47
C ILE A 180 -7.56 -10.53 9.68
N ILE A 181 -8.82 -10.15 9.47
CA ILE A 181 -9.78 -9.91 10.57
C ILE A 181 -9.90 -11.15 11.46
N ASN A 182 -10.06 -12.32 10.86
CA ASN A 182 -10.15 -13.59 11.60
C ASN A 182 -8.84 -13.91 12.32
N LYS A 183 -7.69 -13.54 11.77
CA LYS A 183 -6.39 -13.73 12.42
C LYS A 183 -6.22 -12.80 13.62
N CYS A 184 -6.64 -11.54 13.52
CA CYS A 184 -6.63 -10.60 14.64
C CYS A 184 -7.54 -11.10 15.78
N LYS A 185 -8.76 -11.55 15.48
CA LYS A 185 -9.75 -12.00 16.48
C LYS A 185 -9.42 -13.34 17.17
N LYS A 186 -8.41 -14.07 16.70
CA LYS A 186 -7.96 -15.35 17.28
C LYS A 186 -6.82 -15.18 18.29
N ASN A 187 -6.16 -14.03 18.30
CA ASN A 187 -5.15 -13.65 19.28
C ASN A 187 -5.80 -12.85 20.42
#